data_AF-A0A2W6WM26-F1
#
_entry.id   AF-A0A2W6WM26-F1
#
_cell.length_a   1.000
_cell.length_b   1.000
_cell.length_c   1.000
_cell.angle_alpha   90.00
_cell.angle_beta   90.00
_cell.angle_gamma   90.00
#
_symmetry.space_group_name_H-M   'P 1'
#
loop_
_entity.id
_entity.type
_entity.pdbx_description
1 polymer ?
#
loop_
_entity_poly.entity_id
_entity_poly.type
_entity_poly.pdbx_seq_one_letter_code
_entity_poly.pdbx_strand_id
1 'polypeptide(L)' 'MHLEEDMVRQMQALATGRTDEALNARFGISYNTWRKLLAGQPIRPSLAHRLRMRVEALKAGEQY' A
#
# COMPACT_ATOMS: atom_id res chain seq x y z
N MET A 1 4.97 -14.12 -1.17
CA MET A 1 3.56 -13.81 -1.50
C MET A 1 3.55 -12.58 -2.38
N HIS A 2 2.78 -12.57 -3.46
CA HIS A 2 2.59 -11.38 -4.29
C HIS A 2 1.34 -10.63 -3.82
N LEU A 3 1.35 -9.31 -3.94
CA LEU A 3 0.15 -8.51 -3.76
C LEU A 3 -0.61 -8.51 -5.09
N GLU A 4 -1.93 -8.66 -5.04
CA GLU A 4 -2.78 -8.62 -6.24
C GLU A 4 -2.64 -7.27 -6.95
N GLU A 5 -2.60 -7.28 -8.28
CA GLU A 5 -2.37 -6.06 -9.08
C GLU A 5 -3.43 -4.98 -8.84
N ASP A 6 -4.70 -5.38 -8.69
CA ASP A 6 -5.79 -4.46 -8.37
C ASP A 6 -5.58 -3.76 -7.03
N MET A 7 -5.02 -4.46 -6.04
CA MET A 7 -4.69 -3.86 -4.76
C MET A 7 -3.56 -2.83 -4.89
N VAL A 8 -2.54 -3.12 -5.71
CA VAL A 8 -1.47 -2.15 -6.00
C VAL A 8 -2.04 -0.91 -6.71
N ARG A 9 -2.99 -1.06 -7.63
CA ARG A 9 -3.69 0.06 -8.28
C ARG A 9 -4.48 0.90 -7.28
N GLN A 10 -5.20 0.27 -6.36
CA GLN A 10 -5.93 0.97 -5.29
C GLN A 10 -4.98 1.73 -4.38
N MET A 11 -3.85 1.14 -3.99
CA MET A 11 -2.84 1.83 -3.21
C MET A 11 -2.28 3.04 -3.96
N GLN A 12 -2.10 2.96 -5.29
CA GLN A 12 -1.67 4.10 -6.11
C GLN A 12 -2.71 5.22 -6.12
N ALA A 13 -4.00 4.90 -6.19
CA ALA A 13 -5.08 5.89 -6.14
C ALA A 13 -5.17 6.57 -4.75
N LEU A 14 -4.93 5.82 -3.67
CA LEU A 14 -4.96 6.31 -2.30
C LEU A 14 -3.68 7.03 -1.85
N ALA A 15 -2.62 6.99 -2.67
CA ALA A 15 -1.34 7.60 -2.34
C ALA A 15 -1.43 9.12 -2.53
N THR A 16 -1.29 9.86 -1.43
CA THR A 16 -1.27 11.35 -1.43
C THR A 16 0.11 11.91 -1.77
N GLY A 17 1.14 11.07 -1.76
CA GLY A 17 2.51 11.41 -2.11
C GLY A 17 3.36 10.15 -2.26
N ARG A 18 4.50 10.28 -2.94
CA ARG A 18 5.44 9.16 -3.20
C ARG A 18 6.79 9.34 -2.49
N THR A 19 6.85 10.20 -1.47
CA THR A 19 8.01 10.28 -0.58
C THR A 19 7.93 9.21 0.50
N ASP A 20 9.04 8.92 1.17
CA ASP A 20 9.07 7.93 2.25
C ASP A 20 8.10 8.31 3.38
N GLU A 21 8.06 9.60 3.75
CA GLU A 21 7.22 10.14 4.82
C GLU A 21 5.74 10.02 4.48
N ALA A 22 5.35 10.38 3.25
CA ALA A 22 3.96 10.29 2.79
C ALA A 22 3.48 8.84 2.75
N LEU A 23 4.31 7.93 2.23
CA LEU A 23 4.00 6.50 2.15
C LEU A 23 3.96 5.85 3.53
N ASN A 24 4.85 6.26 4.43
CA ASN A 24 4.86 5.79 5.81
C ASN A 24 3.59 6.25 6.55
N ALA A 25 3.25 7.54 6.47
CA ALA A 25 2.04 8.08 7.09
C ALA A 25 0.76 7.40 6.57
N ARG A 26 0.68 7.21 5.24
CA ARG A 26 -0.53 6.65 4.61
C ARG A 26 -0.63 5.14 4.80
N PHE A 27 0.43 4.40 4.49
CA PHE A 27 0.40 2.93 4.39
C PHE A 27 1.27 2.20 5.43
N GLY A 28 2.12 2.91 6.16
CA GLY A 28 3.06 2.31 7.11
C GLY A 28 4.23 1.57 6.44
N ILE A 29 4.61 1.98 5.23
CA ILE A 29 5.71 1.37 4.46
C ILE A 29 6.72 2.41 4.01
N SER A 30 7.95 1.97 3.80
CA SER A 30 8.98 2.80 3.17
C SER A 30 8.84 2.87 1.65
N TYR A 31 9.48 3.87 1.05
CA TYR A 31 9.60 4.03 -0.39
C TYR A 31 10.24 2.82 -1.08
N ASN A 32 11.21 2.15 -0.43
CA ASN A 32 11.79 0.93 -1.00
C ASN A 32 10.74 -0.18 -1.13
N THR A 33 9.91 -0.36 -0.11
CA THR A 33 8.82 -1.33 -0.13
C THR A 33 7.81 -0.97 -1.21
N TRP A 34 7.48 0.30 -1.35
CA TRP A 34 6.63 0.80 -2.42
C TRP A 34 7.15 0.45 -3.82
N ARG A 35 8.44 0.69 -4.10
CA ARG A 35 9.05 0.29 -5.37
C ARG A 35 8.97 -1.21 -5.63
N LYS A 36 9.14 -2.04 -4.59
CA LYS A 36 9.00 -3.51 -4.71
C LYS A 36 7.59 -3.91 -5.11
N LEU A 37 6.57 -3.29 -4.51
CA LEU A 37 5.16 -3.54 -4.85
C LEU A 37 4.88 -3.19 -6.32
N LEU A 38 5.34 -2.03 -6.78
CA LEU A 38 5.17 -1.61 -8.17
C LEU A 38 5.89 -2.53 -9.17
N ALA A 39 7.02 -3.10 -8.78
CA ALA A 39 7.77 -4.06 -9.58
C ALA A 39 7.22 -5.50 -9.48
N GLY A 40 6.08 -5.71 -8.80
CA GLY A 40 5.49 -7.04 -8.62
C GLY A 40 6.32 -7.99 -7.76
N GLN A 41 7.29 -7.47 -7.01
CA GLN A 41 8.19 -8.30 -6.21
C GLN A 41 7.46 -8.92 -5.01
N PRO A 42 7.87 -10.13 -4.59
CA PRO A 42 7.25 -10.78 -3.44
C PRO A 42 7.51 -10.00 -2.16
N ILE A 43 6.49 -9.95 -1.32
CA ILE A 43 6.54 -9.39 0.04
C ILE A 43 6.23 -10.47 1.08
N ARG A 44 6.52 -10.13 2.34
CA ARG A 44 6.17 -10.98 3.49
C ARG A 44 4.63 -11.07 3.63
N PRO A 45 4.07 -12.26 3.90
CA PRO A 45 2.61 -12.42 4.06
C PRO A 45 2.00 -11.49 5.12
N SER A 46 2.69 -11.27 6.24
CA SER A 46 2.25 -10.36 7.30
C SER A 46 2.19 -8.90 6.84
N LEU A 47 3.04 -8.49 5.90
CA LEU A 47 2.98 -7.15 5.30
C LEU A 47 1.78 -7.04 4.35
N ALA A 48 1.55 -8.06 3.50
CA ALA A 48 0.39 -8.10 2.61
C ALA A 48 -0.92 -7.98 3.39
N HIS A 49 -1.06 -8.73 4.48
CA HIS A 49 -2.23 -8.68 5.35
C HIS A 49 -2.45 -7.29 5.97
N ARG A 50 -1.41 -6.69 6.54
CA ARG A 50 -1.49 -5.32 7.11
C ARG A 50 -1.87 -4.27 6.07
N LEU A 51 -1.28 -4.34 4.88
CA LEU A 51 -1.60 -3.43 3.78
C LEU A 51 -3.06 -3.55 3.36
N ARG A 52 -3.61 -4.77 3.30
CA ARG A 52 -5.02 -5.00 2.94
C ARG A 52 -5.94 -4.33 3.96
N MET A 53 -5.73 -4.60 5.25
CA MET A 53 -6.49 -3.97 6.33
C MET A 53 -6.42 -2.43 6.29
N ARG A 54 -5.23 -1.88 6.03
CA ARG A 54 -5.01 -0.43 5.94
C ARG A 54 -5.75 0.19 4.75
N VAL A 55 -5.65 -0.43 3.57
CA VAL A 55 -6.33 0.05 2.35
C VAL A 55 -7.83 0.05 2.52
N GLU A 56 -8.40 -1.02 3.09
CA GLU A 56 -9.84 -1.09 3.36
C GLU A 56 -10.28 0.00 4.36
N ALA A 57 -9.51 0.23 5.43
CA ALA A 57 -9.80 1.31 6.38
C ALA A 57 -9.72 2.71 5.73
N LEU A 58 -8.76 2.94 4.83
CA LEU A 58 -8.65 4.21 4.10
C LEU A 58 -9.84 4.45 3.17
N LYS A 59 -10.29 3.42 2.46
CA LYS A 59 -11.50 3.53 1.62
C LYS A 59 -12.74 3.84 2.44
N ALA A 60 -12.92 3.16 3.56
CA ALA A 60 -14.06 3.40 4.45
C ALA A 60 -14.06 4.82 5.03
N GLY A 61 -12.87 5.38 5.31
CA GLY A 61 -12.71 6.75 5.82
C GLY A 61 -12.86 7.85 4.78
N GLU A 62 -12.66 7.57 3.48
CA GLU A 62 -12.88 8.52 2.38
C GLU A 62 -14.34 8.55 1.88
N GLN A 63 -15.19 7.63 2.35
CA GLN A 63 -16.60 7.55 1.97
C GLN A 63 -17.53 8.42 2.85
N TYR A 64 -17.00 9.36 3.63
CA TYR A 64 -17.76 10.23 4.52
C TYR A 64 -17.41 11.71 4.37
#